data_AF-A0A969TGI2-F1
#
_entry.id   AF-A0A969TGI2-F1
#
_cell.length_a   1.000
_cell.length_b   1.000
_cell.length_c   1.000
_cell.angle_alpha   90.00
_cell.angle_beta   90.00
_cell.angle_gamma   90.00
#
_symmetry.space_group_name_H-M   'P 1'
#
loop_
_entity.id
_entity.type
_entity.pdbx_description
1 polymer ?
#
loop_
_entity_poly.entity_id
_entity_poly.type
_entity_poly.pdbx_seq_one_letter_code
_entity_poly.pdbx_strand_id
1 'polypeptide(L)'
;LIMVELGIITNGRKTLHPGKIIASFLLGSQRLFTFVDNNPLIELHPIDYTNDPFIIAKNDKMVAINSAIEVDLTGQVCADSIGHRLYSGVGGQVDYIRGAARSKGGKPIIALPSTAANDTYSRLVPTLKPGAGVVTTRNDVHYVVTEYGVAYLHGKTIRQRVQALIDIAHPKFRDELTEQARELRYLW
;
A
#
# COMPACT_ATOMS: atom_id res chain seq x y z
N LEU A 1 19.66 -4.83 1.28
CA LEU A 1 20.97 -5.53 1.22
C LEU A 1 20.88 -6.95 1.71
N ILE A 2 20.47 -7.18 2.96
CA ILE A 2 20.41 -8.51 3.59
C ILE A 2 19.76 -9.57 2.69
N MET A 3 18.58 -9.29 2.12
CA MET A 3 17.91 -10.25 1.23
C MET A 3 18.65 -10.54 -0.08
N VAL A 4 19.45 -9.59 -0.58
CA VAL A 4 20.28 -9.79 -1.78
C VAL A 4 21.50 -10.66 -1.43
N GLU A 5 22.17 -10.35 -0.32
CA GLU A 5 23.34 -11.08 0.17
C GLU A 5 23.01 -12.52 0.55
N LEU A 6 21.81 -12.77 1.09
CA LEU A 6 21.28 -14.11 1.36
C LEU A 6 20.80 -14.86 0.11
N GLY A 7 20.89 -14.25 -1.07
CA GLY A 7 20.44 -14.87 -2.33
C GLY A 7 18.92 -14.99 -2.48
N ILE A 8 18.13 -14.32 -1.63
CA ILE A 8 16.66 -14.31 -1.71
C ILE A 8 16.22 -13.43 -2.88
N ILE A 9 16.83 -12.26 -3.06
CA ILE A 9 16.59 -11.36 -4.20
C ILE A 9 17.64 -11.63 -5.27
N THR A 10 17.24 -12.34 -6.33
CA THR A 10 18.11 -12.62 -7.49
C THR A 10 17.69 -11.87 -8.76
N ASN A 11 16.45 -11.37 -8.82
CA ASN A 11 15.84 -10.78 -10.01
C ASN A 11 15.78 -11.71 -11.24
N GLY A 12 16.11 -13.01 -11.09
CA GLY A 12 16.18 -13.96 -12.21
C GLY A 12 14.83 -14.34 -12.82
N ARG A 13 13.71 -13.96 -12.17
CA ARG A 13 12.35 -14.19 -12.68
C ARG A 13 11.63 -12.94 -13.17
N LYS A 14 12.32 -11.79 -13.24
CA LYS A 14 11.72 -10.58 -13.80
C LYS A 14 11.57 -10.75 -15.31
N THR A 15 10.41 -10.36 -15.82
CA THR A 15 10.14 -10.32 -17.26
C THR A 15 10.85 -9.13 -17.92
N LEU A 16 10.97 -8.01 -17.20
CA LEU A 16 11.65 -6.80 -17.64
C LEU A 16 12.89 -6.55 -16.78
N HIS A 17 14.03 -6.30 -17.42
CA HIS A 17 15.34 -6.16 -16.76
C HIS A 17 15.69 -7.37 -15.86
N PRO A 18 15.79 -8.58 -16.44
CA PRO A 18 16.15 -9.78 -15.69
C PRO A 18 17.53 -9.62 -15.06
N GLY A 19 17.65 -10.07 -13.80
CA GLY A 19 18.91 -9.99 -13.07
C GLY A 19 19.27 -8.59 -12.55
N LYS A 20 18.41 -7.58 -12.69
CA LYS A 20 18.69 -6.20 -12.25
C LYS A 20 17.72 -5.69 -11.18
N ILE A 21 18.25 -4.99 -10.18
CA ILE A 21 17.48 -4.16 -9.24
C ILE A 21 17.30 -2.79 -9.88
N ILE A 22 16.05 -2.41 -10.10
CA ILE A 22 15.68 -1.12 -10.71
C ILE A 22 15.16 -0.20 -9.62
N ALA A 23 15.65 1.04 -9.57
CA ALA A 23 15.17 2.07 -8.66
C ALA A 23 15.30 3.47 -9.31
N SER A 24 14.60 4.46 -8.76
CA SER A 24 14.76 5.87 -9.17
C SER A 24 15.62 6.70 -8.22
N PHE A 25 15.66 6.32 -6.95
CA PHE A 25 16.51 6.94 -5.94
C PHE A 25 16.85 5.94 -4.84
N LEU A 26 17.79 6.30 -3.99
CA LEU A 26 18.29 5.47 -2.90
C LEU A 26 18.24 6.26 -1.60
N LEU A 27 17.73 5.62 -0.54
CA LEU A 27 17.72 6.17 0.81
C LEU A 27 18.11 5.07 1.79
N GLY A 28 19.10 5.32 2.62
CA GLY A 28 19.60 4.34 3.57
C GLY A 28 20.89 4.75 4.25
N SER A 29 21.55 3.78 4.88
CA SER A 29 22.85 3.98 5.54
C SER A 29 24.01 3.99 4.55
N GLN A 30 25.20 4.37 5.01
CA GLN A 30 26.44 4.31 4.22
C GLN A 30 26.67 2.96 3.55
N ARG A 31 26.28 1.87 4.24
CA ARG A 31 26.37 0.51 3.70
C ARG A 31 25.60 0.34 2.38
N LEU A 32 24.44 0.97 2.23
CA LEU A 32 23.67 0.97 0.98
C LEU A 32 24.46 1.64 -0.13
N PHE A 33 25.00 2.83 0.14
CA PHE A 33 25.74 3.59 -0.87
C PHE A 33 27.01 2.86 -1.32
N THR A 34 27.77 2.28 -0.39
CA THR A 34 28.93 1.45 -0.73
C THR A 34 28.56 0.19 -1.52
N PHE A 35 27.41 -0.42 -1.24
CA PHE A 35 26.94 -1.58 -1.99
C PHE A 35 26.53 -1.25 -3.43
N VAL A 36 25.97 -0.06 -3.67
CA VAL A 36 25.47 0.35 -4.99
C VAL A 36 26.59 0.90 -5.87
N ASP A 37 27.63 1.50 -5.27
CA ASP A 37 28.75 2.08 -6.00
C ASP A 37 29.36 1.10 -7.02
N ASN A 38 29.31 1.47 -8.31
CA ASN A 38 29.76 0.67 -9.46
C ASN A 38 29.25 -0.78 -9.51
N ASN A 39 28.09 -1.06 -8.91
CA ASN A 39 27.54 -2.42 -8.86
C ASN A 39 26.65 -2.71 -10.08
N PRO A 40 27.03 -3.63 -11.00
CA PRO A 40 26.28 -3.92 -12.21
C PRO A 40 24.90 -4.55 -11.97
N LEU A 41 24.62 -5.01 -10.73
CA LEU A 41 23.31 -5.49 -10.31
C LEU A 41 22.26 -4.37 -10.27
N ILE A 42 22.68 -3.12 -10.12
CA ILE A 42 21.81 -1.97 -9.87
C ILE A 42 21.71 -1.10 -11.13
N GLU A 43 20.49 -0.69 -11.47
CA GLU A 43 20.26 0.34 -12.47
C GLU A 43 19.32 1.40 -11.91
N LEU A 44 19.77 2.65 -11.99
CA LEU A 44 18.95 3.80 -11.65
C LEU A 44 18.34 4.38 -12.92
N HIS A 45 17.01 4.47 -12.94
CA HIS A 45 16.23 4.99 -14.06
C HIS A 45 15.39 6.18 -13.59
N PRO A 46 15.03 7.12 -14.46
CA PRO A 46 14.25 8.29 -14.06
C PRO A 46 12.85 7.87 -13.55
N ILE A 47 12.24 8.74 -12.73
CA ILE A 47 11.00 8.39 -12.01
C ILE A 47 9.83 8.16 -12.96
N ASP A 48 9.76 8.88 -14.08
CA ASP A 48 8.77 8.69 -15.14
C ASP A 48 8.84 7.29 -15.76
N TYR A 49 10.00 6.66 -15.80
CA TYR A 49 10.15 5.27 -16.22
C TYR A 49 9.77 4.27 -15.12
N THR A 50 10.36 4.44 -13.92
CA THR A 50 10.19 3.46 -12.83
C THR A 50 8.79 3.46 -12.23
N ASN A 51 8.09 4.60 -12.29
CA ASN A 51 6.74 4.76 -11.80
C ASN A 51 5.69 4.75 -12.92
N ASP A 52 6.02 4.45 -14.17
CA ASP A 52 4.97 4.26 -15.19
C ASP A 52 4.20 2.96 -14.89
N PRO A 53 2.88 3.00 -14.60
CA PRO A 53 2.09 1.79 -14.35
C PRO A 53 2.12 0.79 -15.50
N PHE A 54 2.31 1.23 -16.75
CA PHE A 54 2.44 0.37 -17.92
C PHE A 54 3.82 -0.30 -18.00
N ILE A 55 4.86 0.31 -17.44
CA ILE A 55 6.18 -0.33 -17.30
C ILE A 55 6.17 -1.30 -16.13
N ILE A 56 5.63 -0.91 -14.99
CA ILE A 56 5.49 -1.75 -13.80
C ILE A 56 4.74 -3.06 -14.13
N ALA A 57 3.64 -2.96 -14.87
CA ALA A 57 2.80 -4.10 -15.25
C ALA A 57 3.50 -5.13 -16.15
N LYS A 58 4.63 -4.78 -16.78
CA LYS A 58 5.39 -5.71 -17.64
C LYS A 58 6.08 -6.83 -16.86
N ASN A 59 6.31 -6.65 -15.55
CA ASN A 59 6.83 -7.71 -14.70
C ASN A 59 5.69 -8.60 -14.21
N ASP A 60 5.78 -9.90 -14.42
CA ASP A 60 4.84 -10.87 -13.87
C ASP A 60 4.94 -10.92 -12.33
N LYS A 61 3.82 -11.15 -11.66
CA LYS A 61 3.72 -11.28 -10.20
C LYS A 61 4.26 -10.05 -9.45
N MET A 62 4.05 -8.85 -9.99
CA MET A 62 4.47 -7.61 -9.35
C MET A 62 3.71 -7.42 -8.03
N VAL A 63 4.45 -7.35 -6.92
CA VAL A 63 3.89 -7.06 -5.59
C VAL A 63 4.27 -5.64 -5.20
N ALA A 64 3.27 -4.78 -5.02
CA ALA A 64 3.44 -3.43 -4.53
C ALA A 64 2.97 -3.37 -3.07
N ILE A 65 3.84 -2.92 -2.16
CA ILE A 65 3.52 -2.78 -0.74
C ILE A 65 3.71 -1.32 -0.36
N ASN A 66 2.63 -0.67 0.06
CA ASN A 66 2.63 0.73 0.46
C ASN A 66 1.93 0.89 1.82
N SER A 67 2.21 2.00 2.50
CA SER A 67 1.51 2.33 3.74
C SER A 67 0.46 3.41 3.55
N ALA A 68 -0.39 3.59 4.56
CA ALA A 68 -1.46 4.57 4.59
C ALA A 68 -1.60 5.13 6.00
N ILE A 69 -2.04 6.38 6.14
CA ILE A 69 -2.38 7.02 7.42
C ILE A 69 -3.71 6.46 7.95
N GLU A 70 -4.75 6.48 7.13
CA GLU A 70 -6.10 6.00 7.47
C GLU A 70 -6.73 5.29 6.26
N VAL A 71 -7.59 4.31 6.51
CA VAL A 71 -8.44 3.68 5.49
C VAL A 71 -9.88 3.74 5.98
N ASP A 72 -10.79 4.29 5.17
CA ASP A 72 -12.21 4.29 5.53
C ASP A 72 -12.90 2.95 5.25
N LEU A 73 -14.08 2.74 5.85
CA LEU A 73 -14.84 1.48 5.69
C LEU A 73 -15.29 1.20 4.25
N THR A 74 -15.25 2.18 3.34
CA THR A 74 -15.50 1.97 1.90
C THR A 74 -14.25 1.53 1.13
N GLY A 75 -13.08 1.65 1.76
CA GLY A 75 -11.77 1.34 1.21
C GLY A 75 -11.03 2.54 0.60
N GLN A 76 -11.45 3.78 0.86
CA GLN A 76 -10.62 4.94 0.47
C GLN A 76 -9.40 5.02 1.38
N VAL A 77 -8.25 5.35 0.80
CA VAL A 77 -6.96 5.34 1.48
C VAL A 77 -6.41 6.76 1.53
N CYS A 78 -6.22 7.27 2.74
CA CYS A 78 -5.46 8.49 2.99
C CYS A 78 -4.03 8.12 3.35
N ALA A 79 -3.04 8.72 2.68
CA ALA A 79 -1.63 8.40 2.92
C ALA A 79 -0.71 9.62 3.01
N ASP A 80 -1.20 10.83 2.71
CA ASP A 80 -0.38 12.04 2.64
C ASP A 80 -0.75 13.14 3.65
N SER A 81 -1.91 13.04 4.30
CA SER A 81 -2.39 14.06 5.24
C SER A 81 -3.09 13.48 6.49
N ILE A 82 -3.20 14.32 7.51
CA ILE A 82 -4.01 14.07 8.71
C ILE A 82 -5.08 15.16 8.75
N GLY A 83 -6.26 14.86 8.19
CA GLY A 83 -7.25 15.89 7.85
C GLY A 83 -6.62 16.95 6.94
N HIS A 84 -6.78 18.23 7.29
CA HIS A 84 -6.20 19.35 6.54
C HIS A 84 -4.66 19.49 6.65
N ARG A 85 -4.01 18.79 7.58
CA ARG A 85 -2.56 18.92 7.77
C ARG A 85 -1.83 17.99 6.80
N LEU A 86 -1.13 18.58 5.84
CA LEU A 86 -0.21 17.84 4.96
C LEU A 86 0.94 17.26 5.80
N TYR A 87 1.13 15.94 5.67
CA TYR A 87 2.16 15.19 6.37
C TYR A 87 3.30 14.78 5.41
N SER A 88 2.94 14.39 4.19
CA SER A 88 3.86 14.04 3.10
C SER A 88 3.24 14.43 1.74
N GLY A 89 3.40 13.60 0.71
CA GLY A 89 2.70 13.73 -0.56
C GLY A 89 2.29 12.36 -1.12
N VAL A 90 1.55 12.36 -2.22
CA VAL A 90 1.06 11.16 -2.94
C VAL A 90 2.21 10.20 -3.31
N GLY A 91 3.35 10.74 -3.73
CA GLY A 91 4.50 9.96 -4.19
C GLY A 91 4.13 9.03 -5.35
N GLY A 92 4.76 7.85 -5.39
CA GLY A 92 4.49 6.81 -6.40
C GLY A 92 3.45 5.77 -6.00
N GLN A 93 2.71 5.98 -4.90
CA GLN A 93 1.82 4.95 -4.35
C GLN A 93 0.80 4.47 -5.39
N VAL A 94 0.04 5.41 -5.96
CA VAL A 94 -1.03 5.10 -6.91
C VAL A 94 -0.50 4.41 -8.16
N ASP A 95 0.71 4.80 -8.59
CA ASP A 95 1.36 4.24 -9.77
C ASP A 95 1.64 2.75 -9.60
N TYR A 96 2.26 2.38 -8.48
CA TYR A 96 2.56 1.00 -8.15
C TYR A 96 1.30 0.18 -7.84
N ILE A 97 0.28 0.80 -7.22
CA ILE A 97 -1.00 0.12 -7.01
C ILE A 97 -1.63 -0.27 -8.36
N ARG A 98 -1.69 0.65 -9.32
CA ARG A 98 -2.25 0.39 -10.65
C ARG A 98 -1.38 -0.54 -11.49
N GLY A 99 -0.06 -0.38 -11.43
CA GLY A 99 0.88 -1.24 -12.13
C GLY A 99 0.83 -2.69 -11.64
N ALA A 100 0.79 -2.89 -10.32
CA ALA A 100 0.65 -4.22 -9.73
C ALA A 100 -0.73 -4.85 -10.02
N ALA A 101 -1.81 -4.05 -10.04
CA ALA A 101 -3.14 -4.55 -10.41
C ALA A 101 -3.21 -5.06 -11.86
N ARG A 102 -2.44 -4.46 -12.77
CA ARG A 102 -2.35 -4.84 -14.18
C ARG A 102 -1.35 -5.97 -14.47
N SER A 103 -0.43 -6.22 -13.55
CA SER A 103 0.55 -7.31 -13.68
C SER A 103 -0.13 -8.68 -13.58
N LYS A 104 0.32 -9.63 -14.40
CA LYS A 104 -0.15 -11.01 -14.36
C LYS A 104 0.18 -11.65 -13.01
N GLY A 105 -0.84 -11.88 -12.18
CA GLY A 105 -0.69 -12.41 -10.83
C GLY A 105 -0.11 -11.40 -9.82
N GLY A 106 -0.17 -10.10 -10.15
CA GLY A 106 0.30 -9.03 -9.28
C GLY A 106 -0.61 -8.78 -8.08
N LYS A 107 -0.06 -8.11 -7.06
CA LYS A 107 -0.73 -7.84 -5.78
C LYS A 107 -0.42 -6.41 -5.30
N PRO A 108 -1.38 -5.49 -5.39
CA PRO A 108 -1.30 -4.17 -4.77
C PRO A 108 -1.79 -4.22 -3.32
N ILE A 109 -0.89 -3.93 -2.38
CA ILE A 109 -1.10 -4.09 -0.94
C ILE A 109 -0.93 -2.74 -0.24
N ILE A 110 -1.95 -2.34 0.51
CA ILE A 110 -1.90 -1.28 1.50
C ILE A 110 -1.76 -1.91 2.88
N ALA A 111 -0.67 -1.62 3.58
CA ALA A 111 -0.37 -2.16 4.91
C ALA A 111 -0.25 -1.03 5.95
N LEU A 112 -0.99 -1.14 7.03
CA LEU A 112 -0.95 -0.19 8.15
C LEU A 112 -1.21 -0.92 9.47
N PRO A 113 -0.57 -0.49 10.58
CA PRO A 113 -1.06 -0.83 11.92
C PRO A 113 -2.54 -0.50 12.04
N SER A 114 -3.32 -1.33 12.74
CA SER A 114 -4.75 -1.08 12.93
C SER A 114 -5.03 0.14 13.80
N THR A 115 -4.05 0.60 14.58
CA THR A 115 -4.16 1.73 15.53
C THR A 115 -3.02 2.75 15.42
N ALA A 116 -3.21 3.88 16.10
CA ALA A 116 -2.19 4.90 16.37
C ALA A 116 -2.28 5.42 17.81
N ALA A 117 -1.21 6.11 18.23
CA ALA A 117 -1.08 6.75 19.55
C ALA A 117 -1.45 5.81 20.71
N ASN A 118 -0.74 4.67 20.81
CA ASN A 118 -0.92 3.67 21.87
C ASN A 118 -2.37 3.16 21.97
N ASP A 119 -2.92 2.67 20.86
CA ASP A 119 -4.26 2.08 20.78
C ASP A 119 -5.41 3.00 21.23
N THR A 120 -5.20 4.32 21.13
CA THR A 120 -6.23 5.33 21.41
C THR A 120 -7.00 5.75 20.16
N TYR A 121 -6.43 5.56 18.97
CA TYR A 121 -7.09 5.83 17.70
C TYR A 121 -7.05 4.62 16.77
N SER A 122 -8.19 4.28 16.17
CA SER A 122 -8.23 3.35 15.03
C SER A 122 -7.74 4.04 13.76
N ARG A 123 -7.00 3.31 12.93
CA ARG A 123 -6.61 3.75 11.57
C ARG A 123 -7.53 3.18 10.49
N LEU A 124 -8.40 2.23 10.86
CA LEU A 124 -9.59 1.90 10.07
C LEU A 124 -10.75 2.73 10.63
N VAL A 125 -11.28 3.64 9.82
CA VAL A 125 -12.21 4.69 10.27
C VAL A 125 -13.55 4.60 9.54
N PRO A 126 -14.67 5.02 10.14
CA PRO A 126 -15.96 5.02 9.45
C PRO A 126 -15.94 5.92 8.20
N THR A 127 -15.33 7.09 8.34
CA THR A 127 -15.10 8.07 7.28
C THR A 127 -13.72 8.69 7.49
N LEU A 128 -13.04 9.05 6.40
CA LEU A 128 -11.78 9.79 6.51
C LEU A 128 -12.01 11.14 7.20
N LYS A 129 -10.98 11.62 7.92
CA LYS A 129 -11.02 12.95 8.56
C LYS A 129 -11.41 14.04 7.55
N PRO A 130 -12.21 15.04 7.95
CA PRO A 130 -12.48 16.21 7.11
C PRO A 130 -11.17 16.81 6.57
N GLY A 131 -11.13 17.04 5.26
CA GLY A 131 -9.96 17.56 4.55
C GLY A 131 -8.86 16.55 4.25
N ALA A 132 -8.98 15.27 4.64
CA ALA A 132 -7.99 14.25 4.33
C ALA A 132 -7.89 13.98 2.82
N GLY A 133 -6.67 13.87 2.31
CA GLY A 133 -6.39 13.59 0.91
C GLY A 133 -6.63 12.12 0.58
N VAL A 134 -7.53 11.82 -0.35
CA VAL A 134 -7.67 10.45 -0.88
C VAL A 134 -6.55 10.21 -1.88
N VAL A 135 -5.54 9.46 -1.46
CA VAL A 135 -4.39 9.09 -2.29
C VAL A 135 -4.75 7.90 -3.17
N THR A 136 -5.18 6.79 -2.57
CA THR A 136 -5.66 5.63 -3.31
C THR A 136 -7.17 5.55 -3.20
N THR A 137 -7.85 5.61 -4.35
CA THR A 137 -9.31 5.59 -4.39
C THR A 137 -9.85 4.21 -4.02
N ARG A 138 -11.11 4.15 -3.58
CA ARG A 138 -11.81 2.87 -3.33
C ARG A 138 -11.85 1.95 -4.56
N ASN A 139 -11.69 2.47 -5.77
CA ASN A 139 -11.69 1.66 -6.99
C ASN A 139 -10.32 1.02 -7.26
N ASP A 140 -9.24 1.67 -6.80
CA ASP A 140 -7.86 1.20 -7.01
C ASP A 140 -7.40 0.21 -5.91
N VAL A 141 -8.04 0.19 -4.74
CA VAL A 141 -7.61 -0.67 -3.62
C VAL A 141 -7.95 -2.16 -3.85
N HIS A 142 -6.97 -3.04 -3.61
CA HIS A 142 -7.15 -4.50 -3.66
C HIS A 142 -7.02 -5.14 -2.29
N TYR A 143 -5.86 -5.02 -1.65
CA TYR A 143 -5.59 -5.64 -0.35
C TYR A 143 -5.31 -4.56 0.69
N VAL A 144 -5.96 -4.67 1.85
CA VAL A 144 -5.64 -3.91 3.06
C VAL A 144 -5.16 -4.90 4.11
N VAL A 145 -4.05 -4.60 4.77
CA VAL A 145 -3.39 -5.49 5.74
C VAL A 145 -3.13 -4.75 7.04
N THR A 146 -3.50 -5.38 8.14
CA THR A 146 -3.12 -4.98 9.51
C THR A 146 -2.45 -6.16 10.20
N GLU A 147 -2.01 -5.96 11.43
CA GLU A 147 -1.56 -7.01 12.34
C GLU A 147 -2.64 -8.06 12.66
N TYR A 148 -3.91 -7.78 12.36
CA TYR A 148 -5.04 -8.70 12.58
C TYR A 148 -5.45 -9.51 11.35
N GLY A 149 -4.90 -9.23 10.17
CA GLY A 149 -5.15 -10.04 8.98
C GLY A 149 -5.19 -9.25 7.68
N VAL A 150 -5.83 -9.85 6.67
CA VAL A 150 -5.89 -9.34 5.30
C VAL A 150 -7.33 -9.18 4.83
N ALA A 151 -7.70 -7.97 4.41
CA ALA A 151 -8.97 -7.67 3.76
C ALA A 151 -8.76 -7.47 2.26
N TYR A 152 -9.26 -8.40 1.44
CA TYR A 152 -9.38 -8.19 -0.01
C TYR A 152 -10.65 -7.38 -0.31
N LEU A 153 -10.58 -6.34 -1.15
CA LEU A 153 -11.66 -5.37 -1.40
C LEU A 153 -12.06 -5.24 -2.88
N HIS A 154 -11.19 -5.63 -3.81
CA HIS A 154 -11.48 -5.49 -5.24
C HIS A 154 -12.65 -6.40 -5.65
N GLY A 155 -13.59 -5.86 -6.44
CA GLY A 155 -14.83 -6.55 -6.81
C GLY A 155 -15.86 -6.72 -5.69
N LYS A 156 -15.58 -6.29 -4.45
CA LYS A 156 -16.54 -6.37 -3.34
C LYS A 156 -17.48 -5.17 -3.29
N THR A 157 -18.73 -5.44 -2.89
CA THR A 157 -19.72 -4.40 -2.52
C THR A 157 -19.27 -3.61 -1.29
N ILE A 158 -19.83 -2.41 -1.06
CA ILE A 158 -19.53 -1.60 0.12
C ILE A 158 -19.71 -2.39 1.42
N ARG A 159 -20.85 -3.07 1.58
CA ARG A 159 -21.12 -3.95 2.72
C ARG A 159 -20.01 -4.99 2.94
N GLN A 160 -19.61 -5.70 1.90
CA GLN A 160 -18.58 -6.74 2.01
C GLN A 160 -17.20 -6.15 2.33
N ARG A 161 -16.91 -4.93 1.86
CA ARG A 161 -15.68 -4.20 2.21
C ARG A 161 -15.68 -3.79 3.67
N VAL A 162 -16.78 -3.20 4.13
CA VAL A 162 -16.98 -2.78 5.51
C VAL A 162 -16.75 -3.95 6.47
N GLN A 163 -17.41 -5.10 6.22
CA GLN A 163 -17.23 -6.29 7.05
C GLN A 163 -15.77 -6.74 7.05
N ALA A 164 -15.15 -6.87 5.86
CA ALA A 164 -13.76 -7.33 5.76
C ALA A 164 -12.76 -6.39 6.46
N LEU A 165 -13.00 -5.08 6.43
CA LEU A 165 -12.16 -4.09 7.11
C LEU A 165 -12.35 -4.15 8.64
N ILE A 166 -13.59 -4.29 9.12
CA ILE A 166 -13.86 -4.46 10.56
C ILE A 166 -13.21 -5.75 11.09
N ASP A 167 -13.22 -6.84 10.31
CA ASP A 167 -12.62 -8.12 10.70
C ASP A 167 -11.10 -8.02 10.94
N ILE A 168 -10.43 -7.07 10.30
CA ILE A 168 -9.00 -6.78 10.47
C ILE A 168 -8.72 -5.51 11.29
N ALA A 169 -9.75 -4.90 11.89
CA ALA A 169 -9.57 -3.81 12.84
C ALA A 169 -9.09 -4.34 14.19
N HIS A 170 -8.51 -3.45 15.00
CA HIS A 170 -8.19 -3.75 16.39
C HIS A 170 -9.48 -4.18 17.14
N PRO A 171 -9.47 -5.26 17.94
CA PRO A 171 -10.66 -5.77 18.63
C PRO A 171 -11.42 -4.69 19.43
N LYS A 172 -10.69 -3.79 20.08
CA LYS A 172 -11.23 -2.63 20.84
C LYS A 172 -12.19 -1.74 20.04
N PHE A 173 -12.02 -1.61 18.72
CA PHE A 173 -12.81 -0.69 17.89
C PHE A 173 -13.85 -1.40 17.01
N ARG A 174 -13.92 -2.74 17.01
CA ARG A 174 -14.80 -3.47 16.08
C ARG A 174 -16.28 -3.19 16.30
N ASP A 175 -16.71 -3.18 17.56
CA ASP A 175 -18.10 -2.92 17.92
C ASP A 175 -18.49 -1.48 17.55
N GLU A 176 -17.64 -0.51 17.91
CA GLU A 176 -17.82 0.91 17.56
C GLU A 176 -17.91 1.13 16.03
N LEU A 177 -16.99 0.53 15.27
CA LEU A 177 -16.99 0.61 13.80
C LEU A 177 -18.22 -0.04 13.19
N THR A 178 -18.72 -1.12 13.80
CA THR A 178 -19.94 -1.80 13.36
C THR A 178 -21.17 -0.92 13.56
N GLU A 179 -21.31 -0.27 14.72
CA GLU A 179 -22.41 0.66 14.98
C GLU A 179 -22.33 1.88 14.04
N GLN A 180 -21.16 2.49 13.90
CA GLN A 180 -20.96 3.62 12.96
C GLN A 180 -21.28 3.22 11.52
N ALA A 181 -20.95 1.99 11.10
CA ALA A 181 -21.29 1.48 9.78
C ALA A 181 -22.81 1.31 9.58
N ARG A 182 -23.57 0.97 10.62
CA ARG A 182 -25.04 0.92 10.58
C ARG A 182 -25.64 2.32 10.50
N GLU A 183 -25.11 3.28 11.27
CA GLU A 183 -25.52 4.69 11.21
C GLU A 183 -25.32 5.27 9.80
N LEU A 184 -24.20 4.93 9.15
CA LEU A 184 -23.90 5.30 7.77
C LEU A 184 -24.65 4.47 6.71
N ARG A 185 -25.49 3.52 7.14
CA ARG A 185 -26.27 2.61 6.27
C ARG A 185 -25.41 1.74 5.34
N TYR A 186 -24.18 1.45 5.74
CA TYR A 186 -23.31 0.49 5.05
C TYR A 186 -23.61 -0.96 5.47
N LEU A 187 -24.02 -1.12 6.73
CA LEU A 187 -24.58 -2.35 7.27
C LEU A 187 -26.06 -2.11 7.59
N TRP A 188 -26.85 -3.16 7.46
CA TRP A 188 -28.28 -3.20 7.77
C TRP A 188 -28.60 -4.57 8.33
#